data_AF-A0A137QR57-F1
#
_entry.id   AF-A0A137QR57-F1
#
_cell.length_a   1.000
_cell.length_b   1.000
_cell.length_c   1.000
_cell.angle_alpha   90.00
_cell.angle_beta   90.00
_cell.angle_gamma   90.00
#
_symmetry.space_group_name_H-M   'P 1'
#
loop_
_entity.id
_entity.type
_entity.pdbx_description
1 polymer ?
#
loop_
_entity_poly.entity_id
_entity_poly.type
_entity_poly.pdbx_seq_one_letter_code
_entity_poly.pdbx_strand_id
1 'polypeptide(L)'
;MWFRTFLGLSPFLSLVLAQTSSSHCRCENGSISGCYLNTSLGFAYERGSVPPVGVDPRTAEDVQAVVKFVDRYNLRFVIKNTEHDYLGRSAGRDAFMVWTHNLKNITYDPDFIPEGGSAEEAAASVDSVIQFSIALPNGEHTIVNTQTNADPFWALRGGGAGSWGVITSAAYKTYDLVPLTISGHPQIAQTVVTEFIRRHPQLSDLGWGGYSWINNQSLFALFVALNENVIVSPFFEFVRNAIGDPTGVRTFVEPFENFHT
;
A
#
# COMPACT_ATOMS: atom_id res chain seq x y z
N MET A 1 -31.10 15.29 4.60
CA MET A 1 -30.88 16.58 5.30
C MET A 1 -31.00 16.44 6.83
N TRP A 2 -31.88 15.59 7.37
CA TRP A 2 -32.12 15.46 8.82
C TRP A 2 -31.08 14.66 9.66
N PHE A 3 -30.25 13.82 9.04
CA PHE A 3 -29.24 13.02 9.76
C PHE A 3 -27.91 13.76 10.05
N ARG A 4 -27.68 14.93 9.43
CA ARG A 4 -26.41 15.69 9.54
C ARG A 4 -26.24 16.37 10.90
N THR A 5 -27.35 16.73 11.56
CA THR A 5 -27.35 17.45 12.84
C THR A 5 -27.17 16.50 14.04
N PHE A 6 -27.49 15.21 13.90
CA PHE A 6 -27.45 14.26 15.01
C PHE A 6 -26.04 13.72 15.33
N LEU A 7 -25.09 13.84 14.38
CA LEU A 7 -23.77 13.23 14.49
C LEU A 7 -22.69 14.19 15.04
N GLY A 8 -22.99 15.49 15.18
CA GLY A 8 -21.99 16.51 15.57
C GLY A 8 -20.83 16.65 14.57
N LEU A 9 -21.01 16.13 13.35
CA LEU A 9 -20.03 16.13 12.28
C LEU A 9 -20.16 17.45 11.48
N SER A 10 -19.02 17.97 11.01
CA SER A 10 -18.94 19.17 10.17
C SER A 10 -19.99 19.14 9.03
N PRO A 11 -20.61 20.27 8.65
CA PRO A 11 -21.59 20.31 7.56
C PRO A 11 -21.06 19.81 6.21
N PHE A 12 -19.74 19.68 6.07
CA PHE A 12 -19.03 19.20 4.88
C PHE A 12 -18.78 17.69 4.85
N LEU A 13 -19.06 16.96 5.94
CA LEU A 13 -18.75 15.55 6.02
C LEU A 13 -19.75 14.70 5.22
N SER A 14 -19.24 13.96 4.24
CA SER A 14 -20.05 13.10 3.38
C SER A 14 -20.22 11.71 4.02
N LEU A 15 -21.48 11.33 4.26
CA LEU A 15 -21.82 9.97 4.68
C LEU A 15 -21.83 9.05 3.45
N VAL A 16 -21.05 7.98 3.51
CA VAL A 16 -21.06 6.90 2.54
C VAL A 16 -21.96 5.80 3.08
N LEU A 17 -23.17 5.71 2.54
CA LEU A 17 -23.99 4.52 2.74
C LEU A 17 -23.54 3.48 1.74
N ALA A 18 -23.19 2.29 2.22
CA ALA A 18 -23.10 1.14 1.34
C ALA A 18 -24.52 0.85 0.83
N GLN A 19 -24.85 1.33 -0.36
CA GLN A 19 -26.14 1.04 -1.00
C GLN A 19 -26.21 -0.46 -1.26
N THR A 20 -27.11 -1.12 -0.55
CA THR A 20 -27.43 -2.53 -0.73
C THR A 20 -28.95 -2.65 -0.69
N SER A 21 -29.59 -2.80 -1.84
CA SER A 21 -31.05 -2.91 -1.93
C SER A 21 -31.53 -4.27 -1.38
N SER A 22 -32.69 -4.23 -0.72
CA SER A 22 -33.49 -5.34 -0.18
C SER A 22 -33.14 -5.84 1.24
N SER A 23 -34.19 -5.97 2.04
CA SER A 23 -34.23 -6.35 3.44
C SER A 23 -34.72 -7.78 3.58
N HIS A 24 -34.15 -8.50 4.56
CA HIS A 24 -34.50 -9.84 5.07
C HIS A 24 -33.68 -11.02 4.51
N CYS A 25 -32.62 -11.39 5.23
CA CYS A 25 -32.28 -12.80 5.51
C CYS A 25 -31.28 -12.96 6.66
N ARG A 26 -31.27 -14.16 7.24
CA ARG A 26 -30.42 -14.59 8.36
C ARG A 26 -29.76 -15.92 7.96
N CYS A 27 -28.43 -15.98 7.90
CA CYS A 27 -27.70 -17.25 7.74
C CYS A 27 -27.84 -18.15 8.97
N GLU A 28 -28.17 -19.43 8.76
CA GLU A 28 -27.76 -20.52 9.66
C GLU A 28 -26.27 -20.79 9.41
N ASN A 29 -25.49 -20.93 10.49
CA ASN A 29 -24.07 -21.35 10.52
C ASN A 29 -22.94 -20.32 10.36
N GLY A 30 -23.19 -19.01 10.51
CA GLY A 30 -22.09 -18.06 10.80
C GLY A 30 -21.04 -17.85 9.68
N SER A 31 -21.32 -18.26 8.45
CA SER A 31 -20.46 -17.98 7.30
C SER A 31 -20.56 -16.51 6.84
N ILE A 32 -19.42 -15.90 6.53
CA ILE A 32 -19.29 -14.55 5.91
C ILE A 32 -19.63 -14.62 4.42
N SER A 33 -20.90 -14.82 4.07
CA SER A 33 -21.31 -14.75 2.66
C SER A 33 -21.46 -13.29 2.23
N GLY A 34 -20.72 -12.89 1.18
CA GLY A 34 -20.77 -11.57 0.55
C GLY A 34 -21.56 -11.59 -0.76
N CYS A 35 -21.73 -10.41 -1.36
CA CYS A 35 -22.42 -10.26 -2.64
C CYS A 35 -21.46 -10.48 -3.80
N TYR A 36 -21.54 -11.65 -4.43
CA TYR A 36 -20.75 -11.96 -5.63
C TYR A 36 -21.61 -11.74 -6.87
N LEU A 37 -21.05 -11.05 -7.87
CA LEU A 37 -21.75 -10.70 -9.12
C LEU A 37 -22.23 -11.91 -9.96
N ASN A 38 -21.85 -13.15 -9.59
CA ASN A 38 -22.15 -14.37 -10.33
C ASN A 38 -22.94 -15.42 -9.52
N THR A 39 -23.69 -15.00 -8.50
CA THR A 39 -24.63 -15.91 -7.81
C THR A 39 -25.95 -16.00 -8.56
N SER A 40 -26.51 -17.21 -8.67
CA SER A 40 -27.84 -17.41 -9.25
C SER A 40 -28.88 -16.54 -8.54
N LEU A 41 -29.71 -15.87 -9.36
CA LEU A 41 -30.82 -15.01 -8.95
C LEU A 41 -31.86 -15.85 -8.18
N GLY A 42 -31.66 -16.00 -6.87
CA GLY A 42 -32.51 -16.86 -6.04
C GLY A 42 -32.07 -17.01 -4.58
N PHE A 43 -30.83 -16.62 -4.24
CA PHE A 43 -30.35 -16.57 -2.86
C PHE A 43 -30.60 -15.20 -2.23
N ALA A 44 -30.87 -15.21 -0.93
CA ALA A 44 -31.09 -14.00 -0.18
C ALA A 44 -29.79 -13.25 0.13
N TYR A 45 -29.90 -11.93 0.13
CA TYR A 45 -28.80 -10.98 0.15
C TYR A 45 -28.20 -10.81 1.55
N GLU A 46 -26.89 -11.07 1.70
CA GLU A 46 -26.14 -10.66 2.89
C GLU A 46 -25.02 -9.68 2.50
N ARG A 47 -24.95 -8.56 3.23
CA ARG A 47 -23.90 -7.53 3.10
C ARG A 47 -22.49 -8.08 3.42
N GLY A 48 -22.42 -9.24 4.08
CA GLY A 48 -21.17 -9.89 4.43
C GLY A 48 -20.29 -9.00 5.30
N SER A 49 -19.03 -8.86 4.94
CA SER A 49 -18.04 -8.03 5.66
C SER A 49 -18.03 -6.56 5.19
N VAL A 50 -18.92 -6.14 4.29
CA VAL A 50 -18.96 -4.74 3.84
C VAL A 50 -19.54 -3.87 4.95
N PRO A 51 -18.83 -2.82 5.41
CA PRO A 51 -19.34 -1.89 6.40
C PRO A 51 -20.67 -1.25 5.95
N PRO A 52 -21.74 -1.27 6.77
CA PRO A 52 -23.04 -0.69 6.40
C PRO A 52 -23.01 0.83 6.22
N VAL A 53 -22.16 1.50 6.98
CA VAL A 53 -22.04 2.95 7.01
C VAL A 53 -20.58 3.31 7.08
N GLY A 54 -20.20 4.32 6.31
CA GLY A 54 -18.90 4.95 6.43
C GLY A 54 -18.95 6.44 6.21
N VAL A 55 -17.79 7.04 6.35
CA VAL A 55 -17.56 8.45 6.14
C VAL A 55 -16.47 8.62 5.08
N ASP A 56 -16.67 9.60 4.22
CA ASP A 56 -15.70 10.07 3.24
C ASP A 56 -15.11 11.40 3.72
N PRO A 57 -14.04 11.37 4.54
CA PRO A 57 -13.40 12.57 5.07
C PRO A 57 -12.69 13.36 3.97
N ARG A 58 -12.72 14.69 4.08
CA ARG A 58 -12.04 15.61 3.15
C ARG A 58 -10.88 16.34 3.80
N THR A 59 -10.82 16.37 5.13
CA THR A 59 -9.74 17.00 5.90
C THR A 59 -9.29 16.13 7.07
N ALA A 60 -8.23 16.55 7.76
CA ALA A 60 -7.79 15.88 8.99
C ALA A 60 -8.81 16.01 10.12
N GLU A 61 -9.51 17.15 10.20
CA GLU A 61 -10.54 17.42 11.21
C GLU A 61 -11.74 16.49 11.02
N ASP A 62 -12.11 16.18 9.78
CA ASP A 62 -13.12 15.19 9.46
C ASP A 62 -12.74 13.81 10.02
N VAL A 63 -11.47 13.41 9.85
CA VAL A 63 -10.96 12.15 10.39
C VAL A 63 -11.01 12.15 11.92
N GLN A 64 -10.58 13.24 12.58
CA GLN A 64 -10.67 13.35 14.04
C GLN A 64 -12.12 13.24 14.54
N ALA A 65 -13.05 13.89 13.84
CA ALA A 65 -14.46 13.86 14.18
C ALA A 65 -15.02 12.44 14.08
N VAL A 66 -14.61 11.67 13.06
CA VAL A 66 -14.96 10.25 12.91
C VAL A 66 -14.38 9.41 14.05
N VAL A 67 -13.10 9.57 14.39
CA VAL A 67 -12.48 8.80 15.47
C VAL A 67 -13.19 9.05 16.80
N LYS A 68 -13.47 10.33 17.13
CA LYS A 68 -14.24 10.71 18.34
C LYS A 68 -15.66 10.17 18.33
N PHE A 69 -16.31 10.12 17.17
CA PHE A 69 -17.65 9.56 17.02
C PHE A 69 -17.65 8.06 17.30
N VAL A 70 -16.71 7.33 16.68
CA VAL A 70 -16.55 5.89 16.84
C VAL A 70 -16.27 5.52 18.30
N ASP A 71 -15.37 6.25 18.96
CA ASP A 71 -15.06 6.07 20.39
C ASP A 71 -16.28 6.33 21.27
N ARG A 72 -16.96 7.48 21.08
CA ARG A 72 -18.18 7.85 21.84
C ARG A 72 -19.28 6.80 21.78
N TYR A 73 -19.47 6.18 20.63
CA TYR A 73 -20.55 5.22 20.40
C TYR A 73 -20.09 3.76 20.42
N ASN A 74 -18.83 3.50 20.80
CA ASN A 74 -18.24 2.17 20.88
C ASN A 74 -18.47 1.33 19.60
N LEU A 75 -18.22 1.94 18.44
CA LEU A 75 -18.44 1.30 17.15
C LEU A 75 -17.20 0.51 16.73
N ARG A 76 -17.40 -0.67 16.12
CA ARG A 76 -16.30 -1.39 15.47
C ARG A 76 -15.76 -0.52 14.34
N PHE A 77 -14.49 -0.12 14.40
CA PHE A 77 -13.91 0.77 13.41
C PHE A 77 -13.14 0.04 12.32
N VAL A 78 -13.27 0.49 11.07
CA VAL A 78 -12.50 0.00 9.93
C VAL A 78 -11.98 1.17 9.11
N ILE A 79 -10.71 1.11 8.74
CA ILE A 79 -10.06 2.09 7.88
C ILE A 79 -9.93 1.49 6.48
N LYS A 80 -10.47 2.18 5.48
CA LYS A 80 -10.40 1.78 4.07
C LYS A 80 -9.71 2.86 3.26
N ASN A 81 -8.76 2.44 2.42
CA ASN A 81 -8.21 3.28 1.34
C ASN A 81 -8.69 2.74 -0.03
N THR A 82 -7.91 1.87 -0.66
CA THR A 82 -8.18 1.31 -2.00
C THR A 82 -8.65 -0.15 -2.02
N GLU A 83 -8.80 -0.79 -0.84
CA GLU A 83 -9.30 -2.18 -0.69
C GLU A 83 -8.37 -3.30 -1.21
N HIS A 84 -7.08 -3.02 -1.43
CA HIS A 84 -6.08 -4.03 -1.80
C HIS A 84 -5.56 -4.87 -0.61
N ASP A 85 -6.34 -5.03 0.45
CA ASP A 85 -5.95 -5.85 1.59
C ASP A 85 -6.42 -7.30 1.40
N TYR A 86 -5.49 -8.20 1.06
CA TYR A 86 -5.77 -9.62 0.85
C TYR A 86 -6.24 -10.36 2.12
N LEU A 87 -6.04 -9.78 3.30
CA LEU A 87 -6.43 -10.35 4.59
C LEU A 87 -7.80 -9.85 5.06
N GLY A 88 -8.46 -8.95 4.30
CA GLY A 88 -9.76 -8.38 4.64
C GLY A 88 -9.74 -7.38 5.80
N ARG A 89 -8.58 -6.85 6.22
CA ARG A 89 -8.42 -5.89 7.34
C ARG A 89 -9.10 -4.54 7.08
N SER A 90 -9.34 -4.18 5.83
CA SER A 90 -10.09 -2.97 5.45
C SER A 90 -11.60 -3.19 5.32
N ALA A 91 -12.12 -4.31 5.85
CA ALA A 91 -13.53 -4.65 5.86
C ALA A 91 -13.95 -5.19 7.24
N GLY A 92 -15.24 -5.13 7.54
CA GLY A 92 -15.78 -5.64 8.79
C GLY A 92 -17.31 -5.62 8.80
N ARG A 93 -17.91 -6.78 9.08
CA ARG A 93 -19.35 -6.88 9.31
C ARG A 93 -19.75 -5.95 10.45
N ASP A 94 -20.79 -5.15 10.20
CA ASP A 94 -21.35 -4.15 11.13
C ASP A 94 -20.33 -3.10 11.61
N ALA A 95 -19.22 -2.93 10.89
CA ALA A 95 -18.24 -1.90 11.20
C ALA A 95 -18.69 -0.51 10.72
N PHE A 96 -18.19 0.52 11.40
CA PHE A 96 -18.20 1.89 10.93
C PHE A 96 -16.90 2.17 10.17
N MET A 97 -17.02 2.61 8.92
CA MET A 97 -15.88 2.78 8.03
C MET A 97 -15.44 4.24 7.92
N VAL A 98 -14.14 4.49 7.90
CA VAL A 98 -13.58 5.73 7.34
C VAL A 98 -12.92 5.41 6.00
N TRP A 99 -13.29 6.13 4.94
CA TRP A 99 -12.77 5.91 3.59
C TRP A 99 -11.80 7.01 3.19
N THR A 100 -10.51 6.81 3.46
CA THR A 100 -9.45 7.82 3.25
C THR A 100 -9.07 8.05 1.80
N HIS A 101 -9.71 7.37 0.85
CA HIS A 101 -9.35 7.40 -0.57
C HIS A 101 -9.31 8.80 -1.17
N ASN A 102 -10.19 9.70 -0.74
CA ASN A 102 -10.33 11.03 -1.33
C ASN A 102 -9.37 12.08 -0.73
N LEU A 103 -8.49 11.69 0.21
CA LEU A 103 -7.37 12.51 0.64
C LEU A 103 -6.25 12.46 -0.41
N LYS A 104 -6.41 13.23 -1.49
CA LYS A 104 -5.57 13.19 -2.71
C LYS A 104 -4.60 14.35 -2.87
N ASN A 105 -4.47 15.23 -1.88
CA ASN A 105 -3.57 16.37 -2.02
C ASN A 105 -2.11 15.91 -2.07
N ILE A 106 -1.35 16.39 -3.05
CA ILE A 106 0.05 16.10 -3.26
C ILE A 106 0.77 17.41 -3.52
N THR A 107 1.82 17.68 -2.77
CA THR A 107 2.68 18.86 -2.90
C THR A 107 4.13 18.40 -3.00
N TYR A 108 4.91 19.06 -3.85
CA TYR A 108 6.35 18.86 -3.95
C TYR A 108 7.06 20.04 -3.29
N ASP A 109 8.01 19.75 -2.42
CA ASP A 109 8.81 20.74 -1.71
C ASP A 109 10.27 20.25 -1.66
N PRO A 110 11.19 20.84 -2.46
CA PRO A 110 12.59 20.43 -2.50
C PRO A 110 13.35 20.77 -1.21
N ASP A 111 12.85 21.74 -0.44
CA ASP A 111 13.47 22.24 0.78
C ASP A 111 12.70 21.76 2.02
N PHE A 112 11.91 20.69 1.88
CA PHE A 112 11.09 20.17 2.98
C PHE A 112 11.96 19.73 4.16
N ILE A 113 11.71 20.35 5.32
CA ILE A 113 12.33 19.99 6.59
C ILE A 113 11.24 19.38 7.48
N PRO A 114 11.37 18.11 7.90
CA PRO A 114 10.42 17.51 8.83
C PRO A 114 10.40 18.29 10.15
N GLU A 115 9.24 18.33 10.80
CA GLU A 115 9.04 19.11 12.01
C GLU A 115 10.02 18.68 13.10
N GLY A 116 10.94 19.58 13.48
CA GLY A 116 11.92 19.33 14.54
C GLY A 116 13.24 18.68 14.12
N GLY A 117 13.52 18.43 12.83
CA GLY A 117 14.82 17.84 12.44
C GLY A 117 15.13 17.69 10.95
N SER A 118 16.12 16.86 10.63
CA SER A 118 16.60 16.56 9.27
C SER A 118 16.14 15.19 8.77
N ALA A 119 16.00 15.03 7.45
CA ALA A 119 15.63 13.76 6.80
C ALA A 119 16.81 12.76 6.71
N GLU A 120 16.60 11.50 7.11
CA GLU A 120 17.59 10.41 7.00
C GLU A 120 17.58 9.75 5.60
N GLU A 121 18.52 8.82 5.35
CA GLU A 121 18.58 7.99 4.13
C GLU A 121 17.61 6.80 4.21
N ALA A 122 17.09 6.38 3.05
CA ALA A 122 16.06 5.33 2.95
C ALA A 122 16.53 4.13 2.13
N ALA A 123 16.18 2.92 2.56
CA ALA A 123 16.46 1.67 1.86
C ALA A 123 15.16 0.95 1.41
N ALA A 124 14.10 0.96 2.21
CA ALA A 124 12.76 0.48 1.85
C ALA A 124 11.77 1.63 1.59
N SER A 125 10.62 1.35 0.95
CA SER A 125 9.58 2.38 0.73
C SER A 125 9.05 2.99 2.03
N VAL A 126 9.00 2.19 3.10
CA VAL A 126 8.68 2.69 4.44
C VAL A 126 9.79 3.58 5.01
N ASP A 127 11.03 3.42 4.56
CA ASP A 127 12.15 4.25 4.98
C ASP A 127 12.18 5.60 4.30
N SER A 128 11.58 5.70 3.12
CA SER A 128 11.44 6.97 2.42
C SER A 128 10.45 7.90 3.13
N VAL A 129 9.61 7.39 4.04
CA VAL A 129 8.72 8.26 4.81
C VAL A 129 9.48 8.96 5.92
N ILE A 130 9.46 10.29 5.88
CA ILE A 130 10.15 11.15 6.85
C ILE A 130 9.20 11.79 7.86
N GLN A 131 7.89 11.84 7.56
CA GLN A 131 6.88 12.39 8.45
C GLN A 131 5.50 11.82 8.11
N PHE A 132 4.69 11.52 9.13
CA PHE A 132 3.26 11.28 8.97
C PHE A 132 2.45 12.33 9.72
N SER A 133 1.26 12.58 9.20
CA SER A 133 0.18 13.24 9.92
C SER A 133 -0.88 12.19 10.24
N ILE A 134 -1.26 12.07 11.52
CA ILE A 134 -2.09 10.97 12.01
C ILE A 134 -3.13 11.45 13.02
N ALA A 135 -4.35 10.92 12.91
CA ALA A 135 -5.35 10.98 13.96
C ALA A 135 -5.23 9.74 14.87
N LEU A 136 -4.87 9.96 16.13
CA LEU A 136 -4.71 8.93 17.14
C LEU A 136 -6.07 8.45 17.68
N PRO A 137 -6.14 7.26 18.33
CA PRO A 137 -7.39 6.72 18.86
C PRO A 137 -8.12 7.62 19.86
N ASN A 138 -7.40 8.49 20.58
CA ASN A 138 -7.98 9.50 21.49
C ASN A 138 -8.63 10.69 20.74
N GLY A 139 -8.59 10.71 19.40
CA GLY A 139 -9.10 11.79 18.56
C GLY A 139 -8.18 12.99 18.42
N GLU A 140 -6.97 12.95 19.00
CA GLU A 140 -5.91 13.93 18.77
C GLU A 140 -5.34 13.76 17.37
N HIS A 141 -5.00 14.88 16.73
CA HIS A 141 -4.28 14.89 15.46
C HIS A 141 -2.89 15.44 15.71
N THR A 142 -1.89 14.71 15.27
CA THR A 142 -0.50 15.03 15.56
C THR A 142 0.41 14.64 14.40
N ILE A 143 1.60 15.21 14.41
CA ILE A 143 2.69 14.83 13.54
C ILE A 143 3.52 13.77 14.25
N VAL A 144 3.98 12.78 13.49
CA VAL A 144 4.90 11.75 13.97
C VAL A 144 6.08 11.65 13.01
N ASN A 145 7.29 11.77 13.57
CA ASN A 145 8.57 11.65 12.89
C ASN A 145 9.65 11.20 13.92
N THR A 146 10.93 11.24 13.56
CA THR A 146 12.02 10.81 14.45
C THR A 146 12.21 11.69 15.68
N GLN A 147 11.71 12.92 15.67
CA GLN A 147 11.90 13.93 16.73
C GLN A 147 10.62 14.16 17.55
N THR A 148 9.47 14.04 16.91
CA THR A 148 8.14 14.24 17.49
C THR A 148 7.39 12.92 17.43
N ASN A 149 7.06 12.34 18.58
CA ASN A 149 6.32 11.07 18.67
C ASN A 149 7.00 9.92 17.89
N ALA A 150 8.25 9.63 18.23
CA ALA A 150 9.09 8.64 17.55
C ALA A 150 8.55 7.21 17.63
N ASP A 151 7.91 6.81 18.73
CA ASP A 151 7.41 5.43 18.89
C ASP A 151 6.29 5.10 17.88
N PRO A 152 5.21 5.92 17.74
CA PRO A 152 4.26 5.76 16.65
C PRO A 152 4.90 5.84 15.26
N PHE A 153 5.86 6.74 15.05
CA PHE A 153 6.53 6.87 13.75
C PHE A 153 7.27 5.59 13.35
N TRP A 154 8.05 5.02 14.28
CA TRP A 154 8.73 3.74 14.10
C TRP A 154 7.73 2.62 13.81
N ALA A 155 6.63 2.55 14.57
CA ALA A 155 5.64 1.49 14.41
C ALA A 155 4.88 1.57 13.07
N LEU A 156 4.63 2.78 12.56
CA LEU A 156 4.00 2.98 11.25
C LEU A 156 4.90 2.55 10.08
N ARG A 157 6.22 2.56 10.25
CA ARG A 157 7.22 2.15 9.25
C ARG A 157 7.51 0.65 9.23
N GLY A 158 6.48 -0.19 9.41
CA GLY A 158 6.62 -1.65 9.27
C GLY A 158 5.69 -2.49 10.15
N GLY A 159 5.07 -1.90 11.18
CA GLY A 159 4.17 -2.60 12.11
C GLY A 159 2.80 -2.94 11.55
N GLY A 160 2.53 -2.63 10.27
CA GLY A 160 1.27 -2.92 9.59
C GLY A 160 0.23 -1.80 9.70
N ALA A 161 -0.60 -1.70 8.67
CA ALA A 161 -1.61 -0.64 8.56
C ALA A 161 -2.78 -0.82 9.54
N GLY A 162 -3.37 0.30 9.96
CA GLY A 162 -4.66 0.36 10.64
C GLY A 162 -4.66 0.13 12.16
N SER A 163 -3.49 -0.01 12.79
CA SER A 163 -3.39 -0.33 14.24
C SER A 163 -3.02 0.86 15.14
N TRP A 164 -2.41 1.91 14.57
CA TRP A 164 -1.81 3.02 15.35
C TRP A 164 -2.59 4.34 15.22
N GLY A 165 -3.61 4.39 14.36
CA GLY A 165 -4.41 5.57 14.06
C GLY A 165 -4.75 5.67 12.58
N VAL A 166 -5.41 6.76 12.20
CA VAL A 166 -5.77 7.05 10.82
C VAL A 166 -4.78 8.05 10.24
N ILE A 167 -3.94 7.60 9.30
CA ILE A 167 -3.01 8.49 8.58
C ILE A 167 -3.80 9.40 7.65
N THR A 168 -3.54 10.70 7.75
CA THR A 168 -4.16 11.75 6.90
C THR A 168 -3.21 12.24 5.80
N SER A 169 -1.89 12.22 6.05
CA SER A 169 -0.87 12.51 5.05
C SER A 169 0.47 11.84 5.42
N ALA A 170 1.34 11.68 4.42
CA ALA A 170 2.70 11.18 4.57
C ALA A 170 3.64 12.01 3.68
N ALA A 171 4.79 12.40 4.22
CA ALA A 171 5.86 13.07 3.48
C ALA A 171 6.94 12.05 3.12
N TYR A 172 7.28 11.99 1.83
CA TYR A 172 8.28 11.08 1.31
C TYR A 172 9.52 11.85 0.88
N LYS A 173 10.70 11.33 1.20
CA LYS A 173 11.95 11.71 0.56
C LYS A 173 11.93 11.22 -0.87
N THR A 174 12.10 12.14 -1.82
CA THR A 174 12.25 11.85 -3.24
C THR A 174 13.72 11.79 -3.63
N TYR A 175 14.02 11.10 -4.72
CA TYR A 175 15.37 10.90 -5.25
C TYR A 175 15.41 11.29 -6.71
N ASP A 176 16.59 11.73 -7.16
CA ASP A 176 16.82 11.99 -8.58
C ASP A 176 16.59 10.73 -9.41
N LEU A 177 15.98 10.92 -10.58
CA LEU A 177 15.84 9.85 -11.55
C LEU A 177 17.21 9.51 -12.15
N VAL A 178 17.55 8.23 -12.13
CA VAL A 178 18.77 7.69 -12.72
C VAL A 178 18.41 6.69 -13.83
N PRO A 179 19.28 6.47 -14.83
CA PRO A 179 19.03 5.51 -15.89
C PRO A 179 18.70 4.12 -15.32
N LEU A 180 17.68 3.51 -15.92
CA LEU A 180 17.14 2.23 -15.47
C LEU A 180 17.69 1.10 -16.33
N THR A 181 18.35 0.13 -15.71
CA THR A 181 18.73 -1.09 -16.42
C THR A 181 17.70 -2.18 -16.16
N ILE A 182 17.04 -2.67 -17.21
CA ILE A 182 16.07 -3.76 -17.15
C ILE A 182 16.70 -5.02 -17.75
N SER A 183 16.69 -6.13 -17.01
CA SER A 183 17.09 -7.43 -17.55
C SER A 183 15.98 -8.48 -17.47
N GLY A 184 15.79 -9.19 -18.58
CA GLY A 184 14.77 -10.20 -18.80
C GLY A 184 15.35 -11.53 -19.27
N HIS A 185 14.87 -12.64 -18.70
CA HIS A 185 15.31 -13.98 -19.10
C HIS A 185 14.18 -15.02 -19.01
N PRO A 186 13.70 -15.59 -20.12
CA PRO A 186 12.91 -16.82 -20.12
C PRO A 186 13.86 -18.02 -20.19
N GLN A 187 13.76 -19.10 -19.40
CA GLN A 187 14.16 -20.51 -19.73
C GLN A 187 14.72 -21.34 -18.55
N ILE A 188 14.44 -22.65 -18.63
CA ILE A 188 14.70 -23.81 -17.74
C ILE A 188 14.95 -23.47 -16.26
N ALA A 189 13.86 -23.43 -15.50
CA ALA A 189 13.92 -23.27 -14.05
C ALA A 189 14.85 -24.30 -13.37
N GLN A 190 14.82 -25.58 -13.76
CA GLN A 190 15.59 -26.62 -13.08
C GLN A 190 17.12 -26.45 -13.14
N THR A 191 17.65 -25.89 -14.22
CA THR A 191 19.10 -25.73 -14.41
C THR A 191 19.62 -24.43 -13.80
N VAL A 192 18.80 -23.37 -13.81
CA VAL A 192 19.24 -22.01 -13.49
C VAL A 192 18.74 -21.54 -12.13
N VAL A 193 17.62 -22.06 -11.61
CA VAL A 193 17.00 -21.55 -10.36
C VAL A 193 17.92 -21.66 -9.15
N THR A 194 18.68 -22.75 -9.03
CA THR A 194 19.60 -22.94 -7.91
C THR A 194 20.70 -21.88 -7.92
N GLU A 195 21.31 -21.62 -9.07
CA GLU A 195 22.35 -20.59 -9.21
C GLU A 195 21.76 -19.18 -9.11
N PHE A 196 20.55 -18.95 -9.60
CA PHE A 196 19.83 -17.70 -9.45
C PHE A 196 19.57 -17.37 -7.97
N ILE A 197 19.03 -18.31 -7.20
CA ILE A 197 18.82 -18.16 -5.75
C ILE A 197 20.16 -17.97 -5.04
N ARG A 198 21.18 -18.76 -5.38
CA ARG A 198 22.53 -18.68 -4.77
C ARG A 198 23.19 -17.31 -4.96
N ARG A 199 22.99 -16.67 -6.12
CA ARG A 199 23.59 -15.37 -6.45
C ARG A 199 22.68 -14.18 -6.16
N HIS A 200 21.43 -14.41 -5.75
CA HIS A 200 20.48 -13.34 -5.44
C HIS A 200 21.00 -12.33 -4.40
N PRO A 201 21.70 -12.73 -3.31
CA PRO A 201 22.28 -11.76 -2.37
C PRO A 201 23.28 -10.82 -3.06
N GLN A 202 24.15 -11.35 -3.93
CA GLN A 202 25.13 -10.55 -4.67
C GLN A 202 24.46 -9.58 -5.64
N LEU A 203 23.36 -9.99 -6.28
CA LEU A 203 22.56 -9.11 -7.13
C LEU A 203 21.94 -7.98 -6.30
N SER A 204 21.38 -8.30 -5.14
CA SER A 204 20.80 -7.31 -4.22
C SER A 204 21.83 -6.32 -3.68
N ASP A 205 23.04 -6.79 -3.31
CA ASP A 205 24.14 -5.93 -2.84
C ASP A 205 24.62 -4.96 -3.93
N LEU A 206 24.47 -5.36 -5.21
CA LEU A 206 24.74 -4.53 -6.37
C LEU A 206 23.56 -3.59 -6.74
N GLY A 207 22.50 -3.57 -5.94
CA GLY A 207 21.33 -2.69 -6.16
C GLY A 207 20.33 -3.22 -7.18
N TRP A 208 20.40 -4.50 -7.56
CA TRP A 208 19.38 -5.13 -8.40
C TRP A 208 18.19 -5.57 -7.57
N GLY A 209 17.00 -5.12 -7.93
CA GLY A 209 15.72 -5.54 -7.35
C GLY A 209 14.71 -5.87 -8.44
N GLY A 210 13.71 -6.70 -8.15
CA GLY A 210 12.70 -7.03 -9.15
C GLY A 210 11.84 -8.21 -8.78
N TYR A 211 11.13 -8.71 -9.78
CA TYR A 211 10.19 -9.82 -9.63
C TYR A 211 10.63 -11.00 -10.50
N SER A 212 10.42 -12.20 -10.01
CA SER A 212 10.57 -13.41 -10.79
C SER A 212 9.31 -14.25 -10.73
N TRP A 213 9.04 -14.92 -11.85
CA TRP A 213 7.98 -15.90 -12.02
C TRP A 213 8.65 -17.24 -12.29
N ILE A 214 8.33 -18.23 -11.47
CA ILE A 214 8.95 -19.55 -11.54
C ILE A 214 7.86 -20.60 -11.69
N ASN A 215 8.00 -21.47 -12.68
CA ASN A 215 7.19 -22.67 -12.82
C ASN A 215 8.09 -23.88 -13.16
N ASN A 216 7.47 -25.03 -13.45
CA ASN A 216 8.19 -26.27 -13.73
C ASN A 216 9.01 -26.26 -15.04
N GLN A 217 8.80 -25.29 -15.92
CA GLN A 217 9.41 -25.19 -17.25
C GLN A 217 10.24 -23.93 -17.43
N SER A 218 9.83 -22.80 -16.83
CA SER A 218 10.47 -21.51 -17.03
C SER A 218 10.72 -20.77 -15.72
N LEU A 219 11.88 -20.12 -15.66
CA LEU A 219 12.15 -18.96 -14.84
C LEU A 219 12.00 -17.74 -15.76
N PHE A 220 11.15 -16.80 -15.38
CA PHE A 220 11.11 -15.45 -15.91
C PHE A 220 11.55 -14.48 -14.82
N ALA A 221 12.51 -13.62 -15.10
CA ALA A 221 13.00 -12.62 -14.16
C ALA A 221 12.92 -11.25 -14.82
N LEU A 222 12.33 -10.27 -14.15
CA LEU A 222 12.35 -8.85 -14.51
C LEU A 222 13.07 -8.11 -13.40
N PHE A 223 14.33 -7.75 -13.65
CA PHE A 223 15.21 -7.14 -12.67
C PHE A 223 15.61 -5.74 -13.12
N VAL A 224 15.69 -4.86 -12.14
CA VAL A 224 15.90 -3.43 -12.29
C VAL A 224 17.09 -3.02 -11.43
N ALA A 225 18.03 -2.28 -12.00
CA ALA A 225 19.11 -1.63 -11.25
C ALA A 225 19.18 -0.14 -11.58
N LEU A 226 19.55 0.63 -10.55
CA LEU A 226 19.85 2.05 -10.64
C LEU A 226 21.30 2.17 -11.11
N ASN A 227 21.53 2.69 -12.34
CA ASN A 227 22.83 2.85 -13.02
C ASN A 227 23.18 1.78 -14.08
N GLU A 228 23.78 2.24 -15.18
CA GLU A 228 24.24 1.50 -16.35
C GLU A 228 25.50 0.66 -16.07
N ASN A 229 26.32 1.09 -15.09
CA ASN A 229 27.62 0.46 -14.80
C ASN A 229 27.55 -0.85 -14.00
N VAL A 230 26.37 -1.23 -13.52
CA VAL A 230 26.18 -2.48 -12.77
C VAL A 230 25.92 -3.65 -13.73
N ILE A 231 26.75 -3.80 -14.76
CA ILE A 231 26.65 -4.94 -15.68
C ILE A 231 27.20 -6.19 -14.97
N VAL A 232 26.30 -7.05 -14.49
CA VAL A 232 26.66 -8.34 -13.89
C VAL A 232 26.96 -9.34 -15.01
N SER A 233 28.05 -9.11 -15.75
CA SER A 233 28.51 -10.03 -16.80
C SER A 233 28.53 -11.49 -16.33
N PRO A 234 29.06 -11.83 -15.12
CA PRO A 234 29.22 -13.24 -14.74
C PRO A 234 27.93 -14.03 -14.51
N PHE A 235 26.87 -13.40 -13.99
CA PHE A 235 25.59 -14.11 -13.81
C PHE A 235 24.87 -14.27 -15.14
N PHE A 236 24.77 -13.20 -15.94
CA PHE A 236 24.10 -13.28 -17.23
C PHE A 236 24.89 -14.13 -18.24
N GLU A 237 26.22 -14.16 -18.17
CA GLU A 237 27.06 -15.11 -18.92
C GLU A 237 26.80 -16.55 -18.48
N PHE A 238 26.71 -16.81 -17.18
CA PHE A 238 26.34 -18.14 -16.68
C PHE A 238 24.99 -18.58 -17.26
N VAL A 239 23.99 -17.69 -17.25
CA VAL A 239 22.65 -17.95 -17.79
C VAL A 239 22.74 -18.22 -19.30
N ARG A 240 23.39 -17.34 -20.09
CA ARG A 240 23.58 -17.53 -21.54
C ARG A 240 24.29 -18.87 -21.86
N ASN A 241 25.32 -19.22 -21.09
CA ASN A 241 26.05 -20.48 -21.25
C ASN A 241 25.20 -21.71 -20.91
N ALA A 242 24.41 -21.63 -19.83
CA ALA A 242 23.54 -22.73 -19.39
C ALA A 242 22.41 -23.04 -20.40
N ILE A 243 22.04 -22.08 -21.25
CA ILE A 243 20.96 -22.20 -22.23
C ILE A 243 21.49 -22.56 -23.61
N GLY A 244 22.74 -22.17 -23.90
CA GLY A 244 23.30 -22.29 -25.24
C GLY A 244 22.71 -21.30 -26.24
N ASP A 245 21.99 -20.27 -25.78
CA ASP A 245 21.45 -19.19 -26.61
C ASP A 245 22.01 -17.83 -26.15
N PRO A 246 22.86 -17.17 -26.96
CA PRO A 246 23.41 -15.86 -26.62
C PRO A 246 22.35 -14.74 -26.56
N THR A 247 21.13 -14.97 -27.06
CA THR A 247 20.02 -14.02 -27.09
C THR A 247 18.97 -14.25 -25.98
N GLY A 248 19.14 -15.30 -25.16
CA GLY A 248 18.20 -15.66 -24.08
C GLY A 248 18.08 -14.61 -22.98
N VAL A 249 19.15 -13.84 -22.72
CA VAL A 249 19.14 -12.69 -21.79
C VAL A 249 19.08 -11.40 -22.59
N ARG A 250 18.06 -10.58 -22.32
CA ARG A 250 17.96 -9.22 -22.87
C ARG A 250 18.17 -8.19 -21.77
N THR A 251 19.00 -7.19 -22.04
CA THR A 251 19.20 -6.04 -21.16
C THR A 251 18.91 -4.77 -21.94
N PHE A 252 18.11 -3.89 -21.36
CA PHE A 252 17.77 -2.58 -21.91
C PHE A 252 18.15 -1.52 -20.90
N VAL A 253 18.68 -0.40 -21.38
CA VAL A 253 18.89 0.80 -20.56
C VAL A 253 17.90 1.83 -21.05
N GLU A 254 16.96 2.21 -20.20
CA GLU A 254 15.96 3.23 -20.49
C GLU A 254 16.38 4.54 -19.80
N PRO A 255 16.72 5.59 -20.56
CA PRO A 255 16.91 6.92 -19.99
C PRO A 255 15.55 7.49 -19.57
N PHE A 256 15.48 8.07 -18.39
CA PHE A 256 14.29 8.80 -17.93
C PHE A 256 14.59 10.30 -17.91
N GLU A 257 13.71 11.10 -18.51
CA GLU A 257 13.75 12.56 -18.34
C GLU A 257 13.41 12.90 -16.88
N ASN A 258 14.23 13.74 -16.26
CA ASN A 258 13.98 14.17 -14.89
C ASN A 258 12.74 15.08 -14.85
N PHE A 259 11.91 14.96 -13.80
CA PHE A 259 10.77 15.87 -13.61
C PHE A 259 11.18 17.30 -13.18
N HIS A 260 12.47 17.64 -13.31
CA HIS A 260 13.06 18.92 -12.93
C HIS A 260 13.37 19.75 -14.18
N THR A 261 12.31 20.18 -14.89
CA THR A 261 12.38 21.22 -15.93
C THR A 261 11.28 22.25 -15.71
#